data_AF-A0A2R6Y074-F1
#
_entry.id   AF-A0A2R6Y074-F1
#
_cell.length_a   1.000
_cell.length_b   1.000
_cell.length_c   1.000
_cell.angle_alpha   90.00
_cell.angle_beta   90.00
_cell.angle_gamma   90.00
#
_symmetry.space_group_name_H-M   'P 1'
#
loop_
_entity.id
_entity.type
_entity.pdbx_description
1 polymer ?
#
loop_
_entity_poly.entity_id
_entity_poly.type
_entity_poly.pdbx_seq_one_letter_code
_entity_poly.pdbx_strand_id
1 'polypeptide(L)'
;MKLRTLRRHLRDAFRSFLRNGWMSFASVATVAITLFLVGVFILAALNIDHLARQTESQVEISIYLKMDTSQDEIRKIEADLNNLPHVHSVRFVPREEGLAWLKETYADEADLFVGLDEDNPLPDAFFIKTDEPARTAELAQTIQSWPQVETVRYAQEEVAKLLEITTVIRQIMLVVVIGLALTATFLISNTIKLTIVSRREEVEVMRLVGASKWYIRMPYFIEGALIGLLGAGIPLLLLVYLYQQYVENTEILSMSVLSMQSVTVPLIVALFGIGLLIGIWGSLSSIRKFLRT
;
A
#
# COMPACT_ATOMS: atom_id res chain seq x y z
N MET A 1 26.43 -9.70 -26.12
CA MET A 1 27.73 -9.60 -25.39
C MET A 1 28.20 -11.03 -25.09
N LYS A 2 29.45 -11.42 -25.36
CA LYS A 2 29.91 -12.80 -25.07
C LYS A 2 29.92 -13.03 -23.54
N LEU A 3 29.51 -14.21 -23.07
CA LEU A 3 29.43 -14.58 -21.65
C LEU A 3 30.76 -14.34 -20.89
N ARG A 4 31.89 -14.54 -21.58
CA ARG A 4 33.24 -14.29 -21.07
C ARG A 4 33.50 -12.81 -20.73
N THR A 5 32.95 -11.88 -21.52
CA THR A 5 33.09 -10.44 -21.32
C THR A 5 32.28 -9.96 -20.11
N LEU A 6 31.05 -10.48 -19.95
CA LEU A 6 30.21 -10.19 -18.77
C LEU A 6 30.87 -10.67 -17.47
N ARG A 7 31.40 -11.90 -17.47
CA ARG A 7 32.12 -12.46 -16.31
C ARG A 7 33.34 -11.63 -15.91
N ARG A 8 34.06 -11.08 -16.89
CA ARG A 8 35.19 -10.17 -16.63
C ARG A 8 34.70 -8.89 -15.95
N HIS A 9 33.68 -8.23 -16.50
CA HIS A 9 33.14 -7.00 -15.90
C HIS A 9 32.59 -7.21 -14.49
N LEU A 10 31.92 -8.33 -14.21
CA LEU A 10 31.47 -8.69 -12.85
C LEU A 10 32.66 -8.85 -11.89
N ARG A 11 33.72 -9.53 -12.32
CA ARG A 11 34.93 -9.72 -11.51
C ARG A 11 35.63 -8.39 -11.22
N ASP A 12 35.75 -7.53 -12.22
CA ASP A 12 36.41 -6.24 -12.09
C ASP A 12 35.60 -5.29 -11.20
N ALA A 13 34.27 -5.29 -11.32
CA ALA A 13 33.38 -4.55 -10.43
C ALA A 13 33.48 -5.03 -8.97
N PHE A 14 33.48 -6.34 -8.73
CA PHE A 14 33.58 -6.88 -7.38
C PHE A 14 34.96 -6.60 -6.74
N ARG A 15 36.04 -6.74 -7.52
CA ARG A 15 37.39 -6.35 -7.06
C ARG A 15 37.46 -4.85 -6.79
N SER A 16 36.81 -4.01 -7.61
CA SER A 16 36.73 -2.56 -7.37
C SER A 16 36.05 -2.25 -6.06
N PHE A 17 34.89 -2.86 -5.84
CA PHE A 17 34.08 -2.69 -4.65
C PHE A 17 34.88 -2.99 -3.38
N LEU A 18 35.63 -4.09 -3.37
CA LEU A 18 36.48 -4.49 -2.23
C LEU A 18 37.71 -3.60 -2.04
N ARG A 19 38.39 -3.19 -3.12
CA ARG A 19 39.62 -2.37 -3.03
C ARG A 19 39.33 -0.94 -2.60
N ASN A 20 38.12 -0.44 -2.82
CA ASN A 20 37.62 0.85 -2.35
C ASN A 20 36.61 0.70 -1.19
N GLY A 21 36.81 -0.33 -0.36
CA GLY A 21 35.82 -0.86 0.58
C GLY A 21 35.18 0.19 1.49
N TRP A 22 35.91 1.22 1.92
CA TRP A 22 35.35 2.26 2.80
C TRP A 22 34.28 3.12 2.10
N MET A 23 34.55 3.60 0.88
CA MET A 23 33.57 4.40 0.12
C MET A 23 32.40 3.55 -0.39
N SER A 24 32.68 2.32 -0.80
CA SER A 24 31.66 1.34 -1.19
C SER A 24 30.73 1.00 -0.03
N PHE A 25 31.28 0.75 1.15
CA PHE A 25 30.53 0.47 2.38
C PHE A 25 29.68 1.66 2.81
N ALA A 26 30.24 2.87 2.87
CA ALA A 26 29.49 4.07 3.23
C ALA A 26 28.30 4.31 2.29
N SER A 27 28.48 4.02 1.00
CA SER A 27 27.42 4.15 -0.01
C SER A 27 26.34 3.10 0.15
N VAL A 28 26.70 1.83 0.37
CA VAL A 28 25.75 0.77 0.66
C VAL A 28 24.98 1.05 1.95
N ALA A 29 25.65 1.51 3.00
CA ALA A 29 25.00 1.86 4.27
C ALA A 29 24.00 3.01 4.10
N THR A 30 24.34 4.04 3.32
CA THR A 30 23.43 5.17 3.11
C THR A 30 22.22 4.76 2.27
N VAL A 31 22.44 4.00 1.19
CA VAL A 31 21.34 3.42 0.38
C VAL A 31 20.48 2.50 1.24
N ALA A 32 21.09 1.71 2.12
CA ALA A 32 20.36 0.84 3.05
C ALA A 32 19.47 1.65 4.00
N ILE A 33 19.98 2.71 4.62
CA ILE A 33 19.16 3.58 5.48
C ILE A 33 18.00 4.20 4.70
N THR A 34 18.25 4.66 3.46
CA THR A 34 17.19 5.24 2.62
C THR A 34 16.14 4.20 2.22
N LEU A 35 16.55 3.00 1.78
CA LEU A 35 15.64 1.93 1.41
C LEU A 35 14.92 1.32 2.61
N PHE A 36 15.52 1.35 3.80
CA PHE A 36 14.86 1.01 5.05
C PHE A 36 13.68 1.95 5.29
N LEU A 37 13.90 3.27 5.23
CA LEU A 37 12.82 4.25 5.37
C LEU A 37 11.74 4.07 4.32
N VAL A 38 12.11 3.86 3.04
CA VAL A 38 11.15 3.55 1.97
C VAL A 38 10.32 2.32 2.33
N GLY A 39 10.96 1.25 2.82
CA GLY A 39 10.29 0.03 3.24
C GLY A 39 9.32 0.26 4.41
N VAL A 40 9.69 1.07 5.40
CA VAL A 40 8.78 1.47 6.49
C VAL A 40 7.53 2.17 5.94
N PHE A 41 7.69 3.13 5.01
CA PHE A 41 6.55 3.81 4.40
C PHE A 41 5.68 2.87 3.56
N ILE A 42 6.28 1.91 2.85
CA ILE A 42 5.52 0.89 2.12
C ILE A 42 4.71 0.01 3.09
N LEU A 43 5.33 -0.46 4.18
CA LEU A 43 4.65 -1.24 5.21
C LEU A 43 3.49 -0.47 5.85
N ALA A 44 3.71 0.81 6.17
CA ALA A 44 2.68 1.69 6.70
C ALA A 44 1.54 1.87 5.70
N ALA A 45 1.84 2.11 4.42
CA ALA A 45 0.84 2.26 3.37
C ALA A 45 -0.03 1.02 3.20
N LEU A 46 0.58 -0.17 3.19
CA LEU A 46 -0.13 -1.44 3.08
C LEU A 46 -1.06 -1.68 4.27
N ASN A 47 -0.59 -1.39 5.50
CA ASN A 47 -1.40 -1.56 6.70
C ASN A 47 -2.52 -0.53 6.82
N ILE A 48 -2.29 0.73 6.44
CA ILE A 48 -3.33 1.75 6.39
C ILE A 48 -4.41 1.37 5.36
N ASP A 49 -4.02 0.86 4.19
CA ASP A 49 -4.99 0.38 3.17
C ASP A 49 -5.82 -0.80 3.69
N HIS A 50 -5.18 -1.74 4.40
CA HIS A 50 -5.86 -2.87 5.04
C HIS A 50 -6.86 -2.43 6.12
N LEU A 51 -6.42 -1.53 7.02
CA LEU A 51 -7.29 -0.97 8.05
C LEU A 51 -8.48 -0.22 7.44
N ALA A 52 -8.23 0.61 6.42
CA ALA A 52 -9.27 1.34 5.73
C ALA A 52 -10.30 0.38 5.12
N ARG A 53 -9.86 -0.64 4.36
CA ARG A 53 -10.75 -1.65 3.75
C ARG A 53 -11.54 -2.44 4.78
N GLN A 54 -10.93 -2.77 5.92
CA GLN A 54 -11.61 -3.51 6.96
C GLN A 54 -12.71 -2.68 7.61
N THR A 55 -12.42 -1.43 7.98
CA THR A 55 -13.46 -0.51 8.50
C THR A 55 -14.55 -0.29 7.47
N GLU A 56 -14.19 -0.18 6.20
CA GLU A 56 -15.12 -0.02 5.09
C GLU A 56 -16.04 -1.25 4.92
N SER A 57 -15.51 -2.47 5.04
CA SER A 57 -16.27 -3.72 4.92
C SER A 57 -17.30 -3.96 6.04
N GLN A 58 -17.15 -3.27 7.17
CA GLN A 58 -18.10 -3.33 8.28
C GLN A 58 -19.30 -2.38 8.10
N VAL A 59 -19.24 -1.48 7.12
CA VAL A 59 -20.33 -0.53 6.87
C VAL A 59 -21.45 -1.23 6.11
N GLU A 60 -22.60 -1.36 6.77
CA GLU A 60 -23.85 -1.84 6.17
C GLU A 60 -24.66 -0.65 5.63
N ILE A 61 -25.41 -0.88 4.55
CA ILE A 61 -26.46 0.04 4.13
C ILE A 61 -27.75 -0.41 4.82
N SER A 62 -28.33 0.48 5.62
CA SER A 62 -29.63 0.31 6.27
C SER A 62 -30.72 0.94 5.42
N ILE A 63 -31.70 0.15 4.98
CA ILE A 63 -32.82 0.58 4.15
C ILE A 63 -34.07 0.47 5.02
N TYR A 64 -34.66 1.61 5.36
CA TYR A 64 -35.90 1.68 6.15
C TYR A 64 -37.10 1.83 5.21
N LEU A 65 -38.07 0.94 5.37
CA LEU A 65 -39.28 0.93 4.57
C LEU A 65 -40.33 1.90 5.13
N LYS A 66 -41.34 2.20 4.32
CA LYS A 66 -42.53 2.91 4.79
C LYS A 66 -43.38 2.01 5.69
N MET A 67 -44.04 2.60 6.69
CA MET A 67 -44.82 1.87 7.69
C MET A 67 -45.99 1.07 7.10
N ASP A 68 -46.51 1.49 5.95
CA ASP A 68 -47.64 0.89 5.22
C ASP A 68 -47.23 -0.14 4.16
N THR A 69 -45.93 -0.48 4.07
CA THR A 69 -45.44 -1.48 3.10
C THR A 69 -46.00 -2.86 3.42
N SER A 70 -46.64 -3.50 2.43
CA SER A 70 -47.25 -4.83 2.61
C SER A 70 -46.21 -5.95 2.61
N GLN A 71 -46.53 -7.09 3.23
CA GLN A 71 -45.64 -8.27 3.27
C GLN A 71 -45.26 -8.79 1.87
N ASP A 72 -46.17 -8.70 0.90
CA ASP A 72 -45.87 -9.11 -0.48
C ASP A 72 -44.88 -8.16 -1.15
N GLU A 73 -44.94 -6.86 -0.84
CA GLU A 73 -43.97 -5.87 -1.31
C GLU A 73 -42.61 -6.06 -0.65
N ILE A 74 -42.57 -6.35 0.66
CA ILE A 74 -41.32 -6.65 1.38
C ILE A 74 -40.59 -7.84 0.73
N ARG A 75 -41.31 -8.93 0.42
CA ARG A 75 -40.72 -10.10 -0.27
C ARG A 75 -40.20 -9.77 -1.66
N LYS A 76 -40.89 -8.88 -2.38
CA LYS A 76 -40.46 -8.43 -3.70
C LYS A 76 -39.19 -7.59 -3.61
N ILE A 77 -39.13 -6.65 -2.66
CA ILE A 77 -37.94 -5.83 -2.37
C ILE A 77 -36.76 -6.72 -1.99
N GLU A 78 -36.97 -7.72 -1.14
CA GLU A 78 -35.92 -8.69 -0.76
C GLU A 78 -35.38 -9.44 -1.98
N ALA A 79 -36.26 -9.91 -2.87
CA ALA A 79 -35.84 -10.59 -4.10
C ALA A 79 -35.10 -9.63 -5.06
N ASP A 80 -35.56 -8.40 -5.19
CA ASP A 80 -34.91 -7.39 -6.03
C ASP A 80 -33.52 -7.04 -5.48
N LEU A 81 -33.38 -6.84 -4.16
CA LEU A 81 -32.11 -6.58 -3.49
C LEU A 81 -31.11 -7.73 -3.66
N ASN A 82 -31.56 -8.98 -3.52
CA ASN A 82 -30.69 -10.16 -3.71
C ASN A 82 -30.22 -10.34 -5.16
N ASN A 83 -30.95 -9.79 -6.13
CA ASN A 83 -30.58 -9.84 -7.55
C ASN A 83 -29.73 -8.64 -8.00
N LEU A 84 -29.51 -7.64 -7.14
CA LEU A 84 -28.68 -6.48 -7.49
C LEU A 84 -27.20 -6.90 -7.57
N PRO A 85 -26.48 -6.41 -8.60
CA PRO A 85 -25.05 -6.66 -8.70
C PRO A 85 -24.32 -5.98 -7.54
N HIS A 86 -23.25 -6.63 -7.06
CA HIS A 86 -22.41 -6.16 -5.94
C HIS A 86 -23.07 -6.19 -4.55
N VAL A 87 -24.22 -6.85 -4.40
CA VAL A 87 -24.81 -7.15 -3.09
C VAL A 87 -24.29 -8.51 -2.61
N HIS A 88 -23.60 -8.49 -1.47
CA HIS A 88 -23.02 -9.68 -0.85
C HIS A 88 -24.06 -10.45 -0.01
N SER A 89 -24.84 -9.71 0.77
CA SER A 89 -25.83 -10.27 1.68
C SER A 89 -26.95 -9.28 1.95
N VAL A 90 -28.18 -9.78 2.05
CA VAL A 90 -29.37 -9.03 2.46
C VAL A 90 -29.91 -9.66 3.75
N ARG A 91 -30.16 -8.83 4.77
CA ARG A 91 -30.78 -9.25 6.02
C ARG A 91 -32.03 -8.42 6.28
N PHE A 92 -33.19 -9.05 6.29
CA PHE A 92 -34.43 -8.43 6.73
C PHE A 92 -34.51 -8.42 8.26
N VAL A 93 -34.95 -7.30 8.82
CA VAL A 93 -35.21 -7.13 10.25
C VAL A 93 -36.61 -6.54 10.40
N PRO A 94 -37.56 -7.31 10.95
CA PRO A 94 -38.89 -6.81 11.29
C PRO A 94 -38.82 -5.71 12.35
N ARG A 95 -39.78 -4.80 12.34
CA ARG A 95 -39.88 -3.70 13.32
C ARG A 95 -39.90 -4.18 14.77
N GLU A 96 -40.47 -5.34 15.05
CA GLU A 96 -40.52 -5.94 16.39
C GLU A 96 -39.13 -6.39 16.86
N GLU A 97 -38.35 -7.01 15.96
CA GLU A 97 -36.98 -7.41 16.23
C GLU A 97 -36.06 -6.18 16.40
N GLY A 98 -36.27 -5.15 15.58
CA GLY A 98 -35.58 -3.87 15.71
C GLY A 98 -35.81 -3.21 17.06
N LEU A 99 -37.06 -3.23 17.57
CA LEU A 99 -37.38 -2.70 18.89
C LEU A 99 -36.74 -3.51 20.01
N ALA A 100 -36.75 -4.84 19.91
CA ALA A 100 -36.12 -5.72 20.89
C ALA A 100 -34.60 -5.46 20.98
N TRP A 101 -33.93 -5.34 19.83
CA TRP A 101 -32.51 -5.02 19.76
C TRP A 101 -32.18 -3.64 20.34
N LEU A 102 -33.03 -2.63 20.07
CA LEU A 102 -32.86 -1.29 20.63
C LEU A 102 -32.98 -1.29 22.15
N LYS A 103 -33.97 -2.00 22.70
CA LYS A 103 -34.16 -2.16 24.15
C LYS A 103 -32.99 -2.87 24.82
N GLU A 104 -32.42 -3.87 24.17
CA GLU A 104 -31.24 -4.59 24.68
C GLU A 104 -29.99 -3.70 24.67
N THR A 105 -29.78 -2.93 23.60
CA THR A 105 -28.62 -2.03 23.45
C THR A 105 -28.62 -0.90 24.46
N TYR A 106 -29.80 -0.37 24.80
CA TYR A 106 -30.00 0.72 25.76
C TYR A 106 -30.72 0.23 27.02
N ALA A 107 -30.34 -0.95 27.51
CA ALA A 107 -30.98 -1.57 28.68
C ALA A 107 -30.93 -0.67 29.94
N ASP A 108 -29.90 0.18 30.06
CA ASP A 108 -29.74 1.13 31.15
C ASP A 108 -30.72 2.33 31.08
N GLU A 109 -31.38 2.54 29.94
CA GLU A 109 -32.34 3.62 29.68
C GLU A 109 -33.77 3.08 29.40
N ALA A 110 -34.11 1.94 30.00
CA ALA A 110 -35.36 1.21 29.76
C ALA A 110 -36.65 2.07 29.86
N ASP A 111 -36.65 3.10 30.71
CA ASP A 111 -37.78 4.02 30.89
C ASP A 111 -38.15 4.79 29.61
N LEU A 112 -37.20 4.96 28.66
CA LEU A 112 -37.44 5.63 27.38
C LEU A 112 -38.30 4.80 26.41
N PHE A 113 -38.45 3.49 26.67
CA PHE A 113 -39.10 2.55 25.73
C PHE A 113 -40.45 2.03 26.22
N VAL A 114 -40.98 2.58 27.33
CA VAL A 114 -42.28 2.20 27.90
C VAL A 114 -43.41 2.58 26.93
N GLY A 115 -44.27 1.61 26.58
CA GLY A 115 -45.43 1.81 25.69
C GLY A 115 -45.13 1.61 24.20
N LEU A 116 -43.85 1.47 23.80
CA LEU A 116 -43.48 1.25 22.40
C LEU A 116 -43.83 -0.17 21.88
N ASP A 117 -44.19 -1.09 22.77
CA ASP A 117 -44.70 -2.41 22.36
C ASP A 117 -46.13 -2.33 21.79
N GLU A 118 -46.90 -1.31 22.18
CA GLU A 118 -48.27 -1.10 21.71
C GLU A 118 -48.34 -0.24 20.45
N ASP A 119 -47.45 0.77 20.34
CA ASP A 119 -47.32 1.64 19.18
C ASP A 119 -45.83 1.75 18.80
N ASN A 120 -45.35 0.78 18.02
CA ASN A 120 -43.95 0.70 17.60
C ASN A 120 -43.68 1.70 16.47
N PRO A 121 -42.89 2.78 16.69
CA PRO A 121 -42.61 3.79 15.67
C PRO A 121 -41.54 3.34 14.68
N LEU A 122 -40.92 2.16 14.89
CA LEU A 122 -39.86 1.68 14.02
C LEU A 122 -40.42 1.07 12.74
N PRO A 123 -39.83 1.38 11.58
CA PRO A 123 -40.14 0.70 10.34
C PRO A 123 -39.43 -0.64 10.23
N ASP A 124 -39.94 -1.49 9.35
CA ASP A 124 -39.22 -2.68 8.89
C ASP A 124 -37.98 -2.24 8.10
N ALA A 125 -36.88 -2.99 8.22
CA ALA A 125 -35.60 -2.60 7.65
C ALA A 125 -34.87 -3.75 6.93
N PHE A 126 -34.11 -3.40 5.89
CA PHE A 126 -33.12 -4.28 5.29
C PHE A 126 -31.72 -3.76 5.56
N PHE A 127 -30.82 -4.64 5.98
CA PHE A 127 -29.39 -4.37 6.08
C PHE A 127 -28.67 -5.12 4.98
N ILE A 128 -27.96 -4.38 4.13
CA ILE A 128 -27.21 -4.97 3.02
C ILE A 128 -25.71 -4.70 3.13
N LYS A 129 -24.91 -5.69 2.77
CA LYS A 129 -23.46 -5.57 2.58
C LYS A 129 -23.14 -5.60 1.10
N THR A 130 -22.20 -4.78 0.69
CA THR A 130 -21.73 -4.72 -0.69
C THR A 130 -20.38 -5.40 -0.84
N ASP A 131 -20.12 -5.98 -2.02
CA ASP A 131 -18.81 -6.58 -2.33
C ASP A 131 -17.74 -5.50 -2.59
N GLU A 132 -18.18 -4.37 -3.14
CA GLU A 132 -17.32 -3.23 -3.49
C GLU A 132 -17.84 -1.97 -2.79
N PRO A 133 -17.16 -1.51 -1.73
CA PRO A 133 -17.67 -0.38 -0.98
C PRO A 133 -17.60 0.97 -1.71
N ALA A 134 -16.75 1.10 -2.73
CA ALA A 134 -16.76 2.25 -3.65
C ALA A 134 -18.10 2.41 -4.41
N ARG A 135 -18.91 1.34 -4.51
CA ARG A 135 -20.22 1.35 -5.18
C ARG A 135 -21.41 1.46 -4.22
N THR A 136 -21.16 1.41 -2.91
CA THR A 136 -22.19 1.53 -1.86
C THR A 136 -23.01 2.80 -2.02
N ALA A 137 -22.38 3.93 -2.38
CA ALA A 137 -23.07 5.21 -2.56
C ALA A 137 -24.03 5.21 -3.76
N GLU A 138 -23.61 4.64 -4.89
CA GLU A 138 -24.44 4.55 -6.10
C GLU A 138 -25.64 3.61 -5.88
N LEU A 139 -25.39 2.47 -5.21
CA LEU A 139 -26.42 1.52 -4.85
C LEU A 139 -27.44 2.14 -3.89
N ALA A 140 -26.97 2.84 -2.85
CA ALA A 140 -27.83 3.51 -1.88
C ALA A 140 -28.71 4.59 -2.54
N GLN A 141 -28.17 5.39 -3.47
CA GLN A 141 -28.96 6.38 -4.22
C GLN A 141 -30.02 5.72 -5.11
N THR A 142 -29.67 4.60 -5.73
CA THR A 142 -30.62 3.83 -6.57
C THR A 142 -31.77 3.30 -5.73
N ILE A 143 -31.48 2.71 -4.56
CA ILE A 143 -32.49 2.15 -3.65
C ILE A 143 -33.35 3.26 -3.02
N GLN A 144 -32.76 4.41 -2.70
CA GLN A 144 -33.50 5.56 -2.15
C GLN A 144 -34.60 6.07 -3.08
N SER A 145 -34.50 5.80 -4.39
CA SER A 145 -35.52 6.16 -5.38
C SER A 145 -36.73 5.22 -5.40
N TRP A 146 -36.70 4.09 -4.68
CA TRP A 146 -37.77 3.11 -4.68
C TRP A 146 -39.00 3.63 -3.91
N PRO A 147 -40.23 3.47 -4.45
CA PRO A 147 -41.43 4.04 -3.84
C PRO A 147 -41.72 3.59 -2.39
N GLN A 148 -41.33 2.36 -2.05
CA GLN A 148 -41.57 1.72 -0.75
C GLN A 148 -40.50 2.06 0.29
N VAL A 149 -39.40 2.69 -0.12
CA VAL A 149 -38.29 3.06 0.75
C VAL A 149 -38.54 4.46 1.31
N GLU A 150 -38.48 4.59 2.63
CA GLU A 150 -38.59 5.88 3.31
C GLU A 150 -37.22 6.54 3.40
N THR A 151 -36.22 5.82 3.90
CA THR A 151 -34.87 6.35 4.12
C THR A 151 -33.82 5.27 3.96
N VAL A 152 -32.77 5.57 3.21
CA VAL A 152 -31.55 4.77 3.12
C VAL A 152 -30.47 5.47 3.92
N ARG A 153 -29.99 4.81 4.97
CA ARG A 153 -28.84 5.25 5.76
C ARG A 153 -27.65 4.38 5.44
N TYR A 154 -26.55 5.03 5.14
CA TYR A 154 -25.24 4.41 5.07
C TYR A 154 -24.27 5.41 5.68
N ALA A 155 -23.16 4.93 6.24
CA ALA A 155 -22.14 5.80 6.84
C ALA A 155 -21.34 6.55 5.75
N GLN A 156 -22.03 7.23 4.82
CA GLN A 156 -21.46 7.89 3.66
C GLN A 156 -20.41 8.90 4.07
N GLU A 157 -20.76 9.81 4.97
CA GLU A 157 -19.87 10.92 5.35
C GLU A 157 -18.66 10.41 6.11
N GLU A 158 -18.84 9.42 6.99
CA GLU A 158 -17.77 8.83 7.78
C GLU A 158 -16.81 8.03 6.89
N VAL A 159 -17.34 7.16 6.04
CA VAL A 159 -16.55 6.37 5.09
C VAL A 159 -15.88 7.26 4.05
N ALA A 160 -16.58 8.24 3.48
CA ALA A 160 -16.01 9.18 2.51
C ALA A 160 -14.85 9.97 3.14
N LYS A 161 -15.02 10.44 4.38
CA LYS A 161 -13.95 11.13 5.12
C LYS A 161 -12.77 10.20 5.41
N LEU A 162 -13.01 8.95 5.78
CA LEU A 162 -11.95 7.94 5.96
C LEU A 162 -11.19 7.66 4.65
N LEU A 163 -11.90 7.54 3.52
CA LEU A 163 -11.31 7.32 2.20
C LEU A 163 -10.51 8.54 1.73
N GLU A 164 -11.00 9.75 1.99
CA GLU A 164 -10.31 11.00 1.69
C GLU A 164 -9.01 11.10 2.50
N ILE A 165 -9.07 10.88 3.82
CA ILE A 165 -7.89 10.88 4.70
C ILE A 165 -6.88 9.82 4.23
N THR A 166 -7.32 8.60 3.98
CA THR A 166 -6.46 7.51 3.49
C THR A 166 -5.80 7.87 2.17
N THR A 167 -6.53 8.54 1.27
CA THR A 167 -6.00 8.99 -0.03
C THR A 167 -4.96 10.08 0.13
N VAL A 168 -5.18 11.07 1.02
CA VAL A 168 -4.20 12.10 1.33
C VAL A 168 -2.92 11.48 1.93
N ILE A 169 -3.05 10.56 2.89
CA ILE A 169 -1.91 9.86 3.49
C ILE A 169 -1.13 9.09 2.42
N ARG A 170 -1.82 8.38 1.51
CA ARG A 170 -1.19 7.68 0.37
C ARG A 170 -0.41 8.62 -0.55
N GLN A 171 -0.96 9.78 -0.87
CA GLN A 171 -0.25 10.79 -1.68
C GLN A 171 1.00 11.31 -0.97
N ILE A 172 0.91 11.61 0.33
CA ILE A 172 2.05 12.03 1.14
C ILE A 172 3.14 10.95 1.14
N MET A 173 2.78 9.69 1.41
CA MET A 173 3.72 8.57 1.40
C MET A 173 4.40 8.40 0.03
N LEU A 174 3.64 8.54 -1.07
CA LEU A 174 4.19 8.47 -2.42
C LEU A 174 5.22 9.58 -2.66
N VAL A 175 4.91 10.83 -2.29
CA VAL A 175 5.83 11.96 -2.43
C VAL A 175 7.11 11.74 -1.62
N VAL A 176 6.99 11.24 -0.39
CA VAL A 176 8.14 10.92 0.46
C VAL A 176 9.00 9.81 -0.16
N VAL A 177 8.39 8.73 -0.65
CA VAL A 177 9.11 7.62 -1.31
C VAL A 177 9.85 8.11 -2.57
N ILE A 178 9.22 8.95 -3.39
CA ILE A 178 9.89 9.56 -4.56
C ILE A 178 11.06 10.44 -4.13
N GLY A 179 10.86 11.28 -3.11
CA GLY A 179 11.92 12.11 -2.54
C GLY A 179 13.12 11.30 -2.07
N LEU A 180 12.87 10.22 -1.32
CA LEU A 180 13.91 9.28 -0.85
C LEU A 180 14.60 8.56 -2.02
N ALA A 181 13.86 8.18 -3.06
CA ALA A 181 14.44 7.56 -4.25
C ALA A 181 15.38 8.54 -4.99
N LEU A 182 15.01 9.82 -5.08
CA LEU A 182 15.85 10.86 -5.68
C LEU A 182 17.11 11.14 -4.85
N THR A 183 17.01 11.21 -3.52
CA THR A 183 18.18 11.40 -2.65
C THR A 183 19.14 10.22 -2.74
N ALA A 184 18.64 8.97 -2.72
CA ALA A 184 19.46 7.78 -2.95
C ALA A 184 20.14 7.81 -4.33
N THR A 185 19.42 8.22 -5.38
CA THR A 185 19.98 8.34 -6.74
C THR A 185 21.11 9.36 -6.79
N PHE A 186 20.95 10.50 -6.11
CA PHE A 186 21.97 11.54 -6.01
C PHE A 186 23.22 11.05 -5.26
N LEU A 187 23.03 10.34 -4.15
CA LEU A 187 24.13 9.76 -3.37
C LEU A 187 24.93 8.74 -4.18
N ILE A 188 24.25 7.79 -4.85
CA ILE A 188 24.91 6.81 -5.73
C ILE A 188 25.65 7.53 -6.86
N SER A 189 25.04 8.56 -7.45
CA SER A 189 25.70 9.34 -8.51
C SER A 189 27.01 9.96 -8.04
N ASN A 190 27.03 10.50 -6.81
CA ASN A 190 28.22 11.11 -6.20
C ASN A 190 29.28 10.06 -5.91
N THR A 191 28.92 8.90 -5.35
CA THR A 191 29.86 7.80 -5.13
C THR A 191 30.51 7.35 -6.42
N ILE A 192 29.71 7.08 -7.46
CA ILE A 192 30.24 6.63 -8.76
C ILE A 192 31.15 7.70 -9.35
N LYS A 193 30.84 8.99 -9.17
CA LYS A 193 31.71 10.08 -9.62
C LYS A 193 33.07 10.03 -8.94
N LEU A 194 33.10 9.85 -7.61
CA LEU A 194 34.34 9.73 -6.85
C LEU A 194 35.15 8.49 -7.26
N THR A 195 34.48 7.35 -7.51
CA THR A 195 35.13 6.13 -8.01
C THR A 195 35.71 6.29 -9.42
N ILE A 196 35.05 7.05 -10.30
CA ILE A 196 35.59 7.36 -11.63
C ILE A 196 36.82 8.25 -11.51
N VAL A 197 36.78 9.28 -10.65
CA VAL A 197 37.92 10.20 -10.44
C VAL A 197 39.12 9.47 -9.86
N SER A 198 38.93 8.55 -8.91
CA SER A 198 40.03 7.77 -8.34
C SER A 198 40.67 6.78 -9.33
N ARG A 199 39.98 6.49 -10.46
CA ARG A 199 40.43 5.60 -11.54
C ARG A 199 40.64 6.33 -12.87
N ARG A 200 40.88 7.65 -12.85
CA ARG A 200 40.99 8.46 -14.07
C ARG A 200 42.01 7.91 -15.08
N GLU A 201 43.15 7.41 -14.59
CA GLU A 201 44.25 6.89 -15.43
C GLU A 201 43.82 5.62 -16.17
N GLU A 202 43.09 4.71 -15.51
CA GLU A 202 42.56 3.51 -16.15
C GLU A 202 41.56 3.89 -17.27
N VAL A 203 40.70 4.88 -17.01
CA VAL A 203 39.72 5.38 -17.98
C VAL A 203 40.41 6.07 -19.16
N GLU A 204 41.48 6.81 -18.92
CA GLU A 204 42.27 7.49 -19.94
C GLU A 204 42.99 6.50 -20.85
N VAL A 205 43.66 5.48 -20.27
CA VAL A 205 44.27 4.40 -21.06
C VAL A 205 43.23 3.72 -21.94
N MET A 206 42.06 3.37 -21.42
CA MET A 206 40.98 2.75 -22.20
C MET A 206 40.48 3.65 -23.35
N ARG A 207 40.46 4.97 -23.16
CA ARG A 207 40.12 5.93 -24.22
C ARG A 207 41.20 5.94 -25.31
N LEU A 208 42.48 5.91 -24.94
CA LEU A 208 43.62 5.94 -25.88
C LEU A 208 43.70 4.70 -26.77
N VAL A 209 43.34 3.51 -26.26
CA VAL A 209 43.26 2.28 -27.07
C VAL A 209 41.95 2.14 -27.86
N GLY A 210 41.09 3.17 -27.89
CA GLY A 210 39.88 3.18 -28.71
C GLY A 210 38.72 2.35 -28.15
N ALA A 211 38.66 2.10 -26.84
CA ALA A 211 37.55 1.36 -26.25
C ALA A 211 36.21 2.10 -26.43
N SER A 212 35.13 1.35 -26.69
CA SER A 212 33.81 1.95 -26.86
C SER A 212 33.30 2.62 -25.57
N LYS A 213 32.53 3.70 -25.70
CA LYS A 213 31.94 4.41 -24.55
C LYS A 213 31.13 3.47 -23.65
N TRP A 214 30.45 2.48 -24.22
CA TRP A 214 29.69 1.49 -23.44
C TRP A 214 30.62 0.56 -22.63
N TYR A 215 31.71 0.11 -23.24
CA TYR A 215 32.69 -0.76 -22.58
C TYR A 215 33.32 -0.10 -21.34
N ILE A 216 33.61 1.21 -21.41
CA ILE A 216 34.15 1.99 -20.27
C ILE A 216 33.10 2.14 -19.15
N ARG A 217 31.81 2.17 -19.49
CA ARG A 217 30.70 2.44 -18.54
C ARG A 217 30.18 1.20 -17.82
N MET A 218 30.29 0.02 -18.45
CA MET A 218 29.73 -1.23 -17.92
C MET A 218 30.19 -1.58 -16.50
N PRO A 219 31.47 -1.43 -16.11
CA PRO A 219 31.90 -1.72 -14.74
C PRO A 219 31.17 -0.88 -13.69
N TYR A 220 31.01 0.42 -13.93
CA TYR A 220 30.34 1.35 -13.02
C TYR A 220 28.82 1.15 -12.98
N PHE A 221 28.22 0.70 -14.09
CA PHE A 221 26.82 0.30 -14.13
C PHE A 221 26.56 -0.89 -13.18
N ILE A 222 27.43 -1.91 -13.27
CA ILE A 222 27.37 -3.10 -12.42
C ILE A 222 27.64 -2.73 -10.96
N GLU A 223 28.60 -1.84 -10.70
CA GLU A 223 28.90 -1.35 -9.35
C GLU A 223 27.70 -0.61 -8.73
N GLY A 224 27.04 0.27 -9.49
CA GLY A 224 25.82 0.94 -9.05
C GLY A 224 24.66 -0.02 -8.77
N ALA A 225 24.45 -1.01 -9.65
CA ALA A 225 23.45 -2.06 -9.44
C ALA A 225 23.77 -2.90 -8.20
N LEU A 226 25.05 -3.24 -7.96
CA LEU A 226 25.48 -4.00 -6.79
C LEU A 226 25.27 -3.22 -5.50
N ILE A 227 25.58 -1.92 -5.49
CA ILE A 227 25.29 -1.02 -4.35
C ILE A 227 23.78 -0.98 -4.08
N GLY A 228 22.96 -0.87 -5.12
CA GLY A 228 21.49 -0.87 -5.00
C GLY A 228 20.94 -2.19 -4.44
N LEU A 229 21.42 -3.33 -4.94
CA LEU A 229 20.98 -4.66 -4.48
C LEU A 229 21.43 -4.96 -3.05
N LEU A 230 22.69 -4.69 -2.71
CA LEU A 230 23.19 -4.87 -1.34
C LEU A 230 22.51 -3.89 -0.37
N GLY A 231 22.29 -2.67 -0.83
CA GLY A 231 21.54 -1.65 -0.10
C GLY A 231 20.07 -2.03 0.10
N ALA A 232 19.46 -2.85 -0.76
CA ALA A 232 18.09 -3.35 -0.57
C ALA A 232 18.02 -4.58 0.34
N GLY A 233 19.02 -5.47 0.27
CA GLY A 233 19.02 -6.74 1.00
C GLY A 233 19.08 -6.58 2.52
N ILE A 234 19.94 -5.70 3.03
CA ILE A 234 20.08 -5.49 4.48
C ILE A 234 18.79 -4.93 5.10
N PRO A 235 18.18 -3.84 4.57
CA PRO A 235 16.91 -3.34 5.05
C PRO A 235 15.77 -4.34 4.94
N LEU A 236 15.71 -5.10 3.85
CA LEU A 236 14.67 -6.09 3.66
C LEU A 236 14.68 -7.12 4.80
N LEU A 237 15.85 -7.70 5.11
CA LEU A 237 15.97 -8.68 6.21
C LEU A 237 15.57 -8.05 7.55
N LEU A 238 16.02 -6.82 7.81
CA LEU A 238 15.69 -6.12 9.03
C LEU A 238 14.19 -5.80 9.13
N LEU A 239 13.56 -5.33 8.05
CA LEU A 239 12.14 -5.03 8.01
C LEU A 239 11.28 -6.28 8.16
N VAL A 240 11.65 -7.38 7.50
CA VAL A 240 10.99 -8.69 7.63
C VAL A 240 11.02 -9.14 9.10
N TYR A 241 12.19 -9.08 9.73
CA TYR A 241 12.35 -9.45 11.13
C TYR A 241 11.54 -8.54 12.08
N LEU A 242 11.65 -7.22 11.93
CA LEU A 242 10.94 -6.25 12.77
C LEU A 242 9.43 -6.35 12.58
N TYR A 243 8.95 -6.55 11.34
CA TYR A 243 7.54 -6.68 11.05
C TYR A 243 6.97 -7.97 11.60
N GLN A 244 7.71 -9.08 11.54
CA GLN A 244 7.31 -10.33 12.19
C GLN A 244 7.10 -10.14 13.69
N GLN A 245 8.07 -9.51 14.37
CA GLN A 245 7.95 -9.20 15.80
C GLN A 245 6.78 -8.26 16.11
N TYR A 246 6.49 -7.31 15.21
CA TYR A 246 5.33 -6.44 15.34
C TYR A 246 4.02 -7.24 15.24
N VAL A 247 3.85 -8.10 14.23
CA VAL A 247 2.63 -8.91 14.06
C VAL A 247 2.39 -9.82 15.27
N GLU A 248 3.41 -10.55 15.74
CA GLU A 248 3.31 -11.45 16.91
C GLU A 248 2.85 -10.70 18.17
N ASN A 249 3.31 -9.46 18.38
CA ASN A 249 2.90 -8.65 19.54
C ASN A 249 1.51 -8.01 19.37
N THR A 250 1.04 -7.82 18.14
CA THR A 250 -0.24 -7.14 17.88
C THR A 250 -1.42 -8.09 17.84
N GLU A 251 -1.21 -9.38 17.52
CA GLU A 251 -2.23 -10.43 17.70
C GLU A 251 -2.70 -10.51 19.16
N ILE A 252 -1.83 -10.23 20.12
CA ILE A 252 -2.15 -10.16 21.55
C ILE A 252 -3.13 -9.00 21.86
N LEU A 253 -3.11 -7.94 21.05
CA LEU A 253 -3.89 -6.71 21.23
C LEU A 253 -5.15 -6.64 20.36
N SER A 254 -5.50 -7.72 19.64
CA SER A 254 -6.66 -7.79 18.72
C SER A 254 -6.71 -6.70 17.64
N MET A 255 -5.59 -6.06 17.29
CA MET A 255 -5.56 -5.14 16.15
C MET A 255 -5.33 -5.93 14.87
N SER A 256 -6.14 -5.65 13.85
CA SER A 256 -6.01 -6.31 12.56
C SER A 256 -4.88 -5.69 11.74
N VAL A 257 -3.77 -6.42 11.64
CA VAL A 257 -2.62 -6.07 10.80
C VAL A 257 -2.50 -7.08 9.67
N LEU A 258 -1.87 -6.67 8.56
CA LEU A 258 -1.66 -7.60 7.44
C LEU A 258 -0.74 -8.75 7.85
N SER A 259 -1.13 -9.96 7.44
CA SER A 259 -0.31 -11.15 7.62
C SER A 259 1.07 -10.98 6.98
N MET A 260 2.08 -11.62 7.58
CA MET A 260 3.44 -11.55 7.08
C MET A 260 3.57 -12.06 5.63
N GLN A 261 2.78 -13.07 5.25
CA GLN A 261 2.79 -13.64 3.91
C GLN A 261 2.31 -12.64 2.86
N SER A 262 1.28 -11.85 3.18
CA SER A 262 0.71 -10.84 2.29
C SER A 262 1.69 -9.69 2.03
N VAL A 263 2.59 -9.41 2.97
CA VAL A 263 3.46 -8.23 2.94
C VAL A 263 4.86 -8.54 2.38
N THR A 264 5.36 -9.76 2.60
CA THR A 264 6.74 -10.13 2.26
C THR A 264 7.02 -10.01 0.76
N VAL A 265 6.14 -10.54 -0.09
CA VAL A 265 6.37 -10.53 -1.56
C VAL A 265 6.34 -9.10 -2.13
N PRO A 266 5.33 -8.26 -1.84
CA PRO A 266 5.34 -6.86 -2.26
C PRO A 266 6.59 -6.11 -1.80
N LEU A 267 7.03 -6.33 -0.56
CA LEU A 267 8.21 -5.67 0.00
C LEU A 267 9.50 -6.07 -0.72
N ILE A 268 9.69 -7.37 -1.01
CA ILE A 268 10.84 -7.87 -1.79
C ILE A 268 10.86 -7.23 -3.18
N VAL A 269 9.74 -7.29 -3.89
CA VAL A 269 9.64 -6.76 -5.26
C VAL A 269 9.88 -5.25 -5.27
N ALA A 270 9.30 -4.52 -4.31
CA ALA A 270 9.46 -3.07 -4.22
C ALA A 270 10.90 -2.68 -3.87
N LEU A 271 11.50 -3.25 -2.81
CA LEU A 271 12.84 -2.85 -2.38
C LEU A 271 13.92 -3.22 -3.39
N PHE A 272 13.90 -4.45 -3.93
CA PHE A 272 14.87 -4.83 -4.96
C PHE A 272 14.61 -4.12 -6.29
N GLY A 273 13.35 -3.92 -6.67
CA GLY A 273 12.98 -3.16 -7.86
C GLY A 273 13.47 -1.71 -7.78
N ILE A 274 13.13 -1.01 -6.71
CA ILE A 274 13.54 0.38 -6.45
C ILE A 274 15.06 0.48 -6.31
N GLY A 275 15.68 -0.41 -5.52
CA GLY A 275 17.13 -0.43 -5.31
C GLY A 275 17.91 -0.65 -6.60
N LEU A 276 17.47 -1.58 -7.45
CA LEU A 276 18.08 -1.82 -8.76
C LEU A 276 17.90 -0.62 -9.69
N LEU A 277 16.69 -0.05 -9.76
CA LEU A 277 16.39 1.11 -10.60
C LEU A 277 17.25 2.33 -10.20
N ILE A 278 17.32 2.64 -8.90
CA ILE A 278 18.12 3.76 -8.38
C ILE A 278 19.62 3.49 -8.61
N GLY A 279 20.10 2.27 -8.37
CA GLY A 279 21.50 1.89 -8.60
C GLY A 279 21.92 2.07 -10.06
N ILE A 280 21.07 1.61 -10.98
CA ILE A 280 21.26 1.77 -12.43
C ILE A 280 21.20 3.25 -12.82
N TRP A 281 20.15 3.96 -12.41
CA TRP A 281 19.91 5.34 -12.82
C TRP A 281 20.97 6.29 -12.27
N GLY A 282 21.34 6.13 -11.00
CA GLY A 282 22.38 6.92 -10.35
C GLY A 282 23.74 6.75 -11.05
N SER A 283 24.09 5.52 -11.40
CA SER A 283 25.32 5.24 -12.16
C SER A 283 25.29 5.90 -13.55
N LEU A 284 24.18 5.78 -14.30
CA LEU A 284 24.06 6.40 -15.62
C LEU A 284 24.14 7.94 -15.58
N SER A 285 23.48 8.56 -14.60
CA SER A 285 23.41 10.02 -14.45
C SER A 285 24.80 10.62 -14.24
N SER A 286 25.61 9.99 -13.39
CA SER A 286 26.99 10.39 -13.10
C SER A 286 27.89 10.35 -14.34
N ILE A 287 27.80 9.26 -15.09
CA ILE A 287 28.61 8.98 -16.26
C ILE A 287 28.33 9.93 -17.44
N ARG A 288 27.04 10.29 -17.68
CA ARG A 288 26.68 11.20 -18.78
C ARG A 288 27.28 12.59 -18.60
N LYS A 289 27.35 13.09 -17.37
CA LYS A 289 27.94 14.39 -17.07
C LYS A 289 29.46 14.39 -17.18
N PHE A 290 30.14 13.30 -16.83
CA PHE A 290 31.61 13.26 -16.77
C PHE A 290 32.31 12.94 -18.09
N LEU A 291 31.66 12.21 -19.01
CA LEU A 291 32.26 11.83 -20.30
C LEU A 291 31.90 12.79 -21.45
N ARG A 292 31.23 13.91 -21.16
CA ARG A 292 30.92 14.97 -22.13
C ARG A 292 31.99 16.08 -22.13
N THR A 293 32.88 16.05 -21.14
CA THR A 293 34.15 16.77 -21.05
C THR A 293 35.31 15.82 -21.36
#